data_AF-A0A7S2H7Z4-F1
#
_entry.id   AF-A0A7S2H7Z4-F1
#
_cell.length_a   1.000
_cell.length_b   1.000
_cell.length_c   1.000
_cell.angle_alpha   90.00
_cell.angle_beta   90.00
_cell.angle_gamma   90.00
#
_symmetry.space_group_name_H-M   'P 1'
#
loop_
_entity.id
_entity.type
_entity.pdbx_description
1 polymer ?
#
loop_
_entity_poly.entity_id
_entity_poly.type
_entity_poly.pdbx_seq_one_letter_code
_entity_poly.pdbx_strand_id
1 'polypeptide(L)'
;YRSAGEVSVDHKTWREAQTQVIECRRVLKYTYIVSYYLEDKAKKALHEDHQAQLQHYTEMLSEQCEKPFNEIDFNQVYNLKNVVADYAKNIVELDMLDDDL
;
A
#
# COMPACT_ATOMS: atom_id res chain seq x y z
N TYR A 1 24.93 -14.83 12.73
CA TYR A 1 25.08 -14.92 11.27
C TYR A 1 23.80 -15.52 10.70
N ARG A 2 23.05 -14.80 9.85
CA ARG A 2 21.88 -15.35 9.14
C ARG A 2 22.33 -16.46 8.19
N SER A 3 21.51 -17.51 8.04
CA SER A 3 21.82 -18.60 7.12
C SER A 3 21.64 -18.18 5.65
N ALA A 4 22.31 -18.84 4.70
CA ALA A 4 22.15 -18.54 3.27
C ALA A 4 20.69 -18.69 2.78
N GLY A 5 19.92 -19.60 3.38
CA GLY A 5 18.49 -19.76 3.08
C GLY A 5 17.65 -18.57 3.56
N GLU A 6 17.98 -18.02 4.73
CA GLU A 6 17.30 -16.87 5.33
C GLU A 6 17.52 -15.59 4.50
N VAL A 7 18.76 -15.34 4.05
CA VAL A 7 19.09 -14.19 3.18
C VAL A 7 18.35 -14.22 1.84
N SER A 8 18.15 -15.41 1.26
CA SER A 8 17.41 -15.58 0.00
C SER A 8 15.92 -15.23 0.16
N VAL A 9 15.31 -15.65 1.27
CA VAL A 9 13.92 -15.31 1.62
C VAL A 9 13.79 -13.80 1.85
N ASP A 10 14.68 -13.21 2.63
CA ASP A 10 14.69 -11.76 2.92
C ASP A 10 14.79 -10.93 1.63
N HIS A 11 15.69 -11.31 0.72
CA HIS A 11 15.85 -10.63 -0.57
C HIS A 11 14.58 -10.74 -1.44
N LYS A 12 13.92 -11.90 -1.45
CA LYS A 12 12.63 -12.05 -2.16
C LYS A 12 11.55 -11.16 -1.55
N THR A 13 11.40 -11.18 -0.22
CA THR A 13 10.43 -10.36 0.53
C THR A 13 10.64 -8.87 0.27
N TRP A 14 11.90 -8.42 0.24
CA TRP A 14 12.22 -7.02 -0.05
C TRP A 14 11.79 -6.59 -1.47
N ARG A 15 12.02 -7.44 -2.49
CA ARG A 15 11.55 -7.14 -3.86
C ARG A 15 10.03 -7.11 -3.97
N GLU A 16 9.34 -8.01 -3.25
CA GLU A 16 7.88 -7.99 -3.18
C GLU A 16 7.38 -6.69 -2.53
N ALA A 17 8.02 -6.24 -1.46
CA ALA A 17 7.70 -4.98 -0.79
C ALA A 17 7.88 -3.77 -1.71
N GLN A 18 8.99 -3.68 -2.46
CA GLN A 18 9.19 -2.62 -3.45
C GLN A 18 8.12 -2.62 -4.54
N THR A 19 7.77 -3.80 -5.04
CA THR A 19 6.69 -3.95 -6.03
C THR A 19 5.37 -3.44 -5.46
N GLN A 20 5.04 -3.79 -4.21
CA GLN A 20 3.84 -3.32 -3.53
C GLN A 20 3.79 -1.79 -3.42
N VAL A 21 4.91 -1.14 -3.06
CA VAL A 21 4.99 0.33 -3.01
C VAL A 21 4.67 0.96 -4.37
N ILE A 22 5.19 0.38 -5.46
CA ILE A 22 4.94 0.87 -6.82
C ILE A 22 3.45 0.78 -7.16
N GLU A 23 2.82 -0.36 -6.91
CA GLU A 23 1.39 -0.54 -7.19
C GLU A 23 0.52 0.39 -6.35
N CYS A 24 0.84 0.57 -5.07
CA CYS A 24 0.07 1.48 -4.21
C CYS A 24 0.22 2.95 -4.61
N ARG A 25 1.40 3.39 -5.06
CA ARG A 25 1.58 4.73 -5.63
C ARG A 25 0.78 4.92 -6.92
N ARG A 26 0.61 3.87 -7.74
CA ARG A 26 -0.27 3.91 -8.92
C ARG A 26 -1.73 4.05 -8.52
N VAL A 27 -2.20 3.22 -7.59
CA VAL A 27 -3.58 3.30 -7.06
C VAL A 27 -3.83 4.70 -6.50
N LEU A 28 -2.97 5.19 -5.60
CA LEU A 28 -3.08 6.51 -4.99
C LEU A 28 -3.25 7.64 -6.02
N LYS A 29 -2.52 7.60 -7.13
CA LYS A 29 -2.69 8.58 -8.22
C LYS A 29 -4.13 8.62 -8.74
N TYR A 30 -4.79 7.48 -8.91
CA TYR A 30 -6.17 7.42 -9.37
C TYR A 30 -7.17 7.79 -8.28
N THR A 31 -6.90 7.46 -7.01
CA THR A 31 -7.78 7.81 -5.89
C THR A 31 -8.02 9.32 -5.75
N TYR A 32 -7.01 10.16 -6.06
CA TYR A 32 -7.18 11.62 -6.07
C TYR A 32 -8.16 12.09 -7.16
N ILE A 33 -8.13 11.45 -8.33
CA ILE A 33 -9.03 11.77 -9.43
C ILE A 33 -10.46 11.36 -9.06
N VAL A 34 -10.64 10.16 -8.50
CA VAL A 34 -11.95 9.69 -8.03
C VAL A 34 -12.52 10.64 -6.97
N SER A 35 -11.74 10.96 -5.92
CA SER A 35 -12.16 11.87 -4.85
C SER A 35 -12.61 13.24 -5.38
N TYR A 36 -11.97 13.74 -6.44
CA TYR A 36 -12.33 15.01 -7.07
C TYR A 36 -13.73 14.98 -7.70
N TYR A 37 -14.10 13.89 -8.37
CA TYR A 37 -15.38 13.75 -9.05
C TYR A 37 -16.51 13.17 -8.19
N LEU A 38 -16.20 12.66 -6.99
CA LEU A 38 -17.18 12.07 -6.10
C LEU A 38 -18.08 13.16 -5.46
N GLU A 39 -19.35 13.20 -5.88
CA GLU A 39 -20.32 14.22 -5.43
C GLU A 39 -20.96 13.89 -4.07
N ASP A 40 -21.10 12.60 -3.75
CA ASP A 40 -21.64 12.15 -2.46
C ASP A 40 -20.62 12.43 -1.35
N LYS A 41 -20.98 13.35 -0.45
CA LYS A 41 -20.12 13.79 0.66
C LYS A 41 -19.79 12.68 1.65
N ALA A 42 -20.71 11.76 1.92
CA ALA A 42 -20.49 10.68 2.86
C ALA A 42 -19.55 9.62 2.26
N LYS A 43 -19.77 9.24 1.00
CA LYS A 43 -18.85 8.36 0.27
C LYS A 43 -17.47 8.99 0.13
N LYS A 44 -17.42 10.29 -0.20
CA LYS A 44 -16.16 11.03 -0.31
C LYS A 44 -15.37 11.06 0.98
N ALA A 45 -16.01 11.32 2.12
CA ALA A 45 -15.34 11.29 3.42
C ALA A 45 -14.76 9.89 3.72
N LEU A 46 -15.49 8.82 3.42
CA LEU A 46 -15.02 7.45 3.59
C LEU A 46 -13.86 7.11 2.64
N HIS A 47 -13.93 7.55 1.39
CA HIS A 47 -12.87 7.38 0.40
C HIS A 47 -11.59 8.12 0.80
N GLU A 48 -11.70 9.37 1.23
CA GLU A 48 -10.58 10.19 1.69
C GLU A 48 -9.92 9.60 2.95
N ASP A 49 -10.70 9.01 3.87
CA ASP A 49 -10.14 8.30 5.03
C ASP A 49 -9.32 7.08 4.60
N HIS A 50 -9.86 6.22 3.74
CA HIS A 50 -9.13 5.07 3.22
C HIS A 50 -7.91 5.48 2.39
N GLN A 51 -8.02 6.54 1.58
CA GLN A 51 -6.92 7.12 0.82
C GLN A 51 -5.79 7.57 1.75
N ALA A 52 -6.13 8.27 2.85
CA ALA A 52 -5.16 8.73 3.83
C ALA A 52 -4.45 7.54 4.52
N GLN A 53 -5.18 6.49 4.88
CA GLN A 53 -4.60 5.27 5.44
C GLN A 53 -3.66 4.58 4.43
N LEU A 54 -4.09 4.41 3.17
CA LEU A 54 -3.26 3.81 2.12
C LEU A 54 -1.98 4.61 1.91
N GLN A 55 -2.07 5.95 1.88
CA GLN A 55 -0.91 6.82 1.76
C GLN A 55 0.06 6.62 2.93
N HIS A 56 -0.45 6.68 4.17
CA HIS A 56 0.36 6.53 5.38
C HIS A 56 1.14 5.21 5.38
N TYR A 57 0.47 4.07 5.15
CA TYR A 57 1.14 2.78 5.16
C TYR A 57 2.08 2.59 3.95
N THR A 58 1.76 3.19 2.79
CA THR A 58 2.66 3.17 1.62
C THR A 58 3.94 3.95 1.90
N GLU A 59 3.85 5.09 2.58
CA GLU A 59 5.02 5.88 3.00
C GLU A 59 5.89 5.08 3.97
N MET A 60 5.30 4.50 5.02
CA MET A 60 6.03 3.63 5.97
C MET A 60 6.73 2.45 5.28
N LEU A 61 6.07 1.80 4.31
CA LEU A 61 6.66 0.69 3.57
C LEU A 61 7.82 1.18 2.66
N SER A 62 7.67 2.35 2.04
CA SER A 62 8.72 2.93 1.21
C SER A 62 9.95 3.32 2.01
N GLU A 63 9.78 3.87 3.22
CA GLU A 63 10.89 4.17 4.13
C GLU A 63 11.70 2.93 4.48
N GLN A 64 11.04 1.78 4.71
CA GLN A 64 11.76 0.51 4.96
C GLN A 64 12.51 0.03 3.71
N CYS A 65 11.94 0.25 2.52
CA CYS A 65 12.55 -0.17 1.26
C CYS A 65 13.77 0.67 0.86
N GLU A 66 13.87 1.91 1.35
CA GLU A 66 14.97 2.84 1.09
C GLU A 66 16.16 2.67 2.05
N LYS A 67 15.97 1.94 3.17
CA LYS A 67 17.04 1.64 4.12
C LYS A 67 18.09 0.69 3.54
N PRO A 68 19.36 0.77 4.00
CA PRO A 68 20.35 -0.27 3.76
C PRO A 68 19.84 -1.65 4.21
N PHE A 69 20.16 -2.71 3.46
CA PHE A 69 19.61 -4.06 3.69
C PHE A 69 19.81 -4.61 5.12
N ASN A 70 20.91 -4.22 5.78
CA ASN A 70 21.24 -4.59 7.15
C ASN A 70 20.42 -3.85 8.22
N GLU A 71 19.66 -2.82 7.83
CA GLU A 71 18.86 -1.95 8.72
C GLU A 71 17.35 -2.11 8.49
N ILE A 72 16.96 -2.97 7.54
CA ILE A 72 15.56 -3.26 7.24
C ILE A 72 14.94 -4.10 8.35
N ASP A 73 13.80 -3.64 8.86
CA ASP A 73 12.94 -4.44 9.73
C ASP A 73 12.00 -5.30 8.87
N PHE A 74 12.41 -6.54 8.61
CA PHE A 74 11.63 -7.49 7.80
C PHE A 74 10.29 -7.90 8.44
N ASN A 75 10.16 -7.82 9.77
CA ASN A 75 8.88 -8.07 10.43
C ASN A 75 7.91 -6.92 10.14
N GLN A 76 8.41 -5.68 10.19
CA GLN A 76 7.62 -4.50 9.83
C GLN A 76 7.23 -4.52 8.34
N VAL A 77 8.15 -4.88 7.45
CA VAL A 77 7.88 -5.02 6.01
C VAL A 77 6.77 -6.04 5.74
N TYR A 78 6.80 -7.20 6.41
CA TYR A 78 5.77 -8.23 6.25
C TYR A 78 4.38 -7.72 6.65
N ASN A 79 4.28 -7.06 7.81
CA ASN A 79 3.02 -6.52 8.31
C ASN A 79 2.48 -5.41 7.39
N LEU A 80 3.34 -4.45 7.02
CA LEU A 80 2.98 -3.34 6.16
C LEU A 80 2.51 -3.82 4.79
N LYS A 81 3.14 -4.86 4.21
CA LYS A 81 2.72 -5.42 2.92
C LYS A 81 1.25 -5.85 2.92
N ASN A 82 0.81 -6.55 3.97
CA ASN A 82 -0.55 -7.07 4.07
C ASN A 82 -1.56 -5.93 4.30
N VAL A 83 -1.25 -5.02 5.22
CA VAL A 83 -2.12 -3.87 5.52
C VAL A 83 -2.33 -3.00 4.27
N VAL A 84 -1.24 -2.68 3.57
CA VAL A 84 -1.27 -1.87 2.35
C VAL A 84 -2.09 -2.54 1.25
N ALA A 85 -1.97 -3.85 1.07
CA ALA A 85 -2.74 -4.59 0.09
C ALA A 85 -4.25 -4.57 0.39
N ASP A 86 -4.64 -4.73 1.66
CA ASP A 86 -6.04 -4.69 2.09
C ASP A 86 -6.66 -3.31 1.84
N TYR A 87 -5.96 -2.23 2.19
CA TYR A 87 -6.47 -0.88 1.92
C TYR A 87 -6.56 -0.56 0.43
N ALA A 88 -5.58 -0.97 -0.38
CA ALA A 88 -5.63 -0.79 -1.83
C ALA A 88 -6.84 -1.53 -2.44
N LYS A 89 -7.12 -2.74 -1.97
CA LYS A 89 -8.28 -3.52 -2.40
C LYS A 89 -9.59 -2.85 -1.99
N ASN A 90 -9.71 -2.41 -0.74
CA ASN A 90 -10.93 -1.80 -0.23
C ASN A 90 -11.29 -0.51 -0.97
N ILE A 91 -10.31 0.33 -1.32
CA ILE A 91 -10.57 1.53 -2.13
C ILE A 91 -11.10 1.17 -3.51
N VAL A 92 -10.47 0.20 -4.19
CA VAL A 92 -10.93 -0.24 -5.51
C VAL A 92 -12.34 -0.83 -5.45
N GLU A 93 -12.65 -1.63 -4.42
CA GLU A 93 -14.00 -2.18 -4.25
C GLU A 93 -15.03 -1.09 -3.95
N LEU A 94 -14.70 -0.10 -3.11
CA LEU A 94 -15.57 1.04 -2.84
C LEU A 94 -15.85 1.85 -4.12
N ASP A 95 -14.82 2.07 -4.94
CA ASP A 95 -14.91 2.83 -6.18
C ASP A 95 -15.69 2.08 -7.28
N MET A 96 -15.64 0.74 -7.30
CA MET A 96 -16.34 -0.09 -8.29
C MET A 96 -17.82 -0.35 -7.97
N LEU A 97 -18.34 0.04 -6.81
CA LEU A 97 -19.76 -0.08 -6.48
C LEU A 97 -20.65 0.97 -7.15
N ASP A 98 -20.07 1.89 -7.92
CA ASP A 98 -20.80 2.97 -8.61
C ASP A 98 -21.20 2.63 -10.08
N ASP A 99 -20.86 1.46 -10.61
CA ASP A 99 -21.18 1.03 -12.01
C ASP A 99 -22.65 0.58 -12.22
N ASP A 100 -23.51 0.62 -11.19
CA ASP A 100 -24.94 0.23 -11.26
C ASP A 100 -25.92 1.42 -11.47
N LEU A 101 -25.46 2.56 -12.02
CA LEU A 101 -26.29 3.75 -12.31
C LEU A 101 -26.34 4.14 -13.80
#